data_AF-A0A073IX91-F1
#
_entry.id   AF-A0A073IX91-F1
#
_cell.length_a   1.000
_cell.length_b   1.000
_cell.length_c   1.000
_cell.angle_alpha   90.00
_cell.angle_beta   90.00
_cell.angle_gamma   90.00
#
_symmetry.space_group_name_H-M   'P 1'
#
loop_
_entity.id
_entity.type
_entity.pdbx_description
1 polymer ?
#
loop_
_entity_poly.entity_id
_entity_poly.type
_entity_poly.pdbx_seq_one_letter_code
_entity_poly.pdbx_strand_id
1 'polypeptide(L)'
;MVVARDEADDCRVPKPPADLAETAYLRNGYRAILRILIAEEALVSETCTCLLSQFTWHQALTALPRFQTSNNPRLPFKVLDLYAKADALEAQVTEACAE
;
A
#
# COMPACT_ATOMS: atom_id res chain seq x y z
N MET A 1 -21.69 -6.47 -19.30
CA MET A 1 -20.92 -7.64 -18.80
C MET A 1 -20.47 -7.29 -17.39
N VAL A 2 -21.09 -7.88 -16.38
CA VAL A 2 -20.71 -7.69 -14.97
C VAL A 2 -19.60 -8.72 -14.71
N VAL A 3 -18.37 -8.24 -14.63
CA VAL A 3 -17.25 -9.10 -14.20
C VAL A 3 -17.43 -9.31 -12.71
N ALA A 4 -17.65 -10.55 -12.29
CA ALA A 4 -17.61 -10.91 -10.87
C ALA A 4 -16.21 -10.53 -10.36
N ARG A 5 -16.14 -9.62 -9.40
CA ARG A 5 -14.88 -9.23 -8.78
C ARG A 5 -14.42 -10.43 -7.97
N ASP A 6 -13.28 -10.98 -8.35
CA ASP A 6 -12.55 -11.97 -7.55
C ASP A 6 -12.34 -11.38 -6.14
N GLU A 7 -12.41 -12.18 -5.07
CA GLU A 7 -12.10 -11.71 -3.70
C GLU A 7 -10.70 -11.06 -3.62
N ALA A 8 -9.78 -11.47 -4.51
CA ALA A 8 -8.48 -10.85 -4.68
C ALA A 8 -8.55 -9.37 -5.17
N ASP A 9 -9.57 -8.99 -5.95
CA ASP A 9 -9.79 -7.60 -6.37
C ASP A 9 -10.32 -6.73 -5.22
N ASP A 10 -11.12 -7.32 -4.32
CA ASP A 10 -11.65 -6.61 -3.14
C ASP A 10 -10.56 -6.32 -2.11
N CYS A 11 -9.49 -7.11 -2.08
CA CYS A 11 -8.34 -6.82 -1.21
C CYS A 11 -7.26 -5.92 -1.81
N ARG A 12 -7.46 -5.45 -3.04
CA ARG A 12 -6.49 -4.57 -3.70
C ARG A 12 -6.64 -3.13 -3.21
N VAL A 13 -5.54 -2.54 -2.75
CA VAL A 13 -5.52 -1.10 -2.37
C VAL A 13 -6.06 -0.25 -3.54
N PRO A 14 -7.12 0.55 -3.32
CA PRO A 14 -7.79 1.28 -4.39
C PRO A 14 -6.93 2.44 -4.92
N LYS A 15 -7.45 3.12 -5.94
CA LYS A 15 -6.87 4.38 -6.39
C LYS A 15 -6.96 5.43 -5.27
N PRO A 16 -5.90 6.21 -4.99
CA PRO A 16 -5.93 7.24 -3.96
C PRO A 16 -6.95 8.33 -4.30
N PRO A 17 -7.69 8.86 -3.30
CA PRO A 17 -8.56 10.01 -3.45
C PRO A 17 -7.81 11.21 -4.03
N ALA A 18 -8.48 12.02 -4.85
CA ALA A 18 -7.85 13.15 -5.53
C ALA A 18 -7.41 14.25 -4.56
N ASP A 19 -8.13 14.40 -3.46
CA ASP A 19 -7.91 15.34 -2.35
C ASP A 19 -6.89 14.85 -1.32
N LEU A 20 -6.41 13.60 -1.43
CA LEU A 20 -5.42 13.04 -0.49
C LEU A 20 -4.11 13.84 -0.48
N ALA A 21 -3.66 14.29 -1.65
CA ALA A 21 -2.44 15.08 -1.79
C ALA A 21 -2.43 15.86 -3.11
N GLU A 22 -1.69 16.95 -3.16
CA GLU A 22 -1.65 17.91 -4.28
C GLU A 22 -1.29 17.23 -5.61
N THR A 23 -0.27 16.37 -5.63
CA THR A 23 0.26 15.78 -6.86
C THR A 23 -0.05 14.29 -6.97
N ALA A 24 -0.18 13.81 -8.21
CA ALA A 24 -0.32 12.38 -8.48
C ALA A 24 0.88 11.58 -7.97
N TYR A 25 2.08 12.16 -8.01
CA TYR A 25 3.28 11.56 -7.47
C TYR A 25 3.17 11.29 -5.96
N LEU A 26 2.71 12.27 -5.17
CA LEU A 26 2.50 12.09 -3.73
C LEU A 26 1.42 11.03 -3.46
N ARG A 27 0.27 11.14 -4.14
CA ARG A 27 -0.83 10.18 -4.00
C ARG A 27 -0.41 8.74 -4.32
N ASN A 28 0.41 8.54 -5.36
CA ASN A 28 0.93 7.23 -5.71
C ASN A 28 1.93 6.71 -4.67
N GLY A 29 2.76 7.58 -4.10
CA GLY A 29 3.61 7.22 -2.97
C GLY A 29 2.81 6.77 -1.74
N TYR A 30 1.76 7.50 -1.36
CA TYR A 30 0.88 7.09 -0.26
C TYR A 30 0.14 5.78 -0.54
N ARG A 31 -0.24 5.52 -1.80
CA ARG A 31 -0.77 4.21 -2.20
C ARG A 31 0.24 3.09 -1.98
N ALA A 32 1.50 3.30 -2.36
CA ALA A 32 2.54 2.31 -2.14
C ALA A 32 2.83 2.10 -0.64
N ILE A 33 2.88 3.17 0.15
CA ILE A 33 3.01 3.08 1.62
C ILE A 33 1.85 2.28 2.22
N LEU A 34 0.61 2.54 1.82
CA LEU A 34 -0.55 1.81 2.34
C LEU A 34 -0.46 0.31 2.05
N ARG A 35 -0.04 -0.07 0.82
CA ARG A 35 0.24 -1.46 0.45
C ARG A 35 1.29 -2.10 1.36
N ILE A 36 2.40 -1.40 1.59
CA ILE A 36 3.48 -1.86 2.48
C ILE A 36 2.94 -2.10 3.89
N LEU A 37 2.17 -1.16 4.45
CA LEU A 37 1.64 -1.29 5.81
C LEU A 37 0.72 -2.51 5.96
N ILE A 38 -0.18 -2.73 4.98
CA ILE A 38 -1.09 -3.88 4.97
C ILE A 38 -0.30 -5.19 4.88
N ALA A 39 0.68 -5.27 3.98
CA ALA A 39 1.48 -6.48 3.79
C ALA A 39 2.40 -6.76 5.00
N GLU A 40 3.00 -5.73 5.59
CA GLU A 40 3.77 -5.88 6.84
C GLU A 40 2.87 -6.42 7.97
N GLU A 41 1.64 -5.90 8.12
CA GLU A 41 0.70 -6.39 9.15
C GLU A 41 0.25 -7.83 8.88
N ALA A 42 -0.04 -8.18 7.63
CA ALA A 42 -0.40 -9.55 7.26
C ALA A 42 0.70 -10.56 7.64
N LEU A 43 1.96 -10.21 7.40
CA LEU A 43 3.12 -11.02 7.79
C LEU A 43 3.32 -11.08 9.31
N VAL A 44 3.19 -9.96 10.01
CA VAL A 44 3.36 -9.90 11.48
C VAL A 44 2.27 -10.66 12.22
N SER A 45 1.02 -10.55 11.75
CA SER A 45 -0.14 -11.22 12.32
C SER A 45 -0.37 -12.62 11.75
N GLU A 46 0.53 -13.10 10.87
CA GLU A 46 0.47 -14.39 10.17
C GLU A 46 -0.93 -14.69 9.60
N THR A 47 -1.57 -13.67 9.01
CA THR A 47 -2.94 -13.75 8.53
C THR A 47 -3.01 -13.63 7.01
N CYS A 48 -3.78 -14.55 6.42
CA CYS A 48 -4.09 -14.58 5.00
C CYS A 48 -5.42 -13.89 4.67
N THR A 49 -6.04 -13.26 5.66
CA THR A 49 -7.31 -12.56 5.47
C THR A 49 -7.10 -11.15 4.94
N CYS A 50 -8.13 -10.61 4.28
CA CYS A 50 -8.05 -9.26 3.78
C CYS A 50 -8.07 -8.21 4.90
N LEU A 51 -6.97 -7.48 5.06
CA LEU A 51 -6.83 -6.44 6.08
C LEU A 51 -7.19 -5.03 5.59
N LEU A 52 -7.53 -4.85 4.30
CA LEU A 52 -7.73 -3.53 3.71
C LEU A 52 -8.71 -2.63 4.49
N SER A 53 -9.78 -3.21 5.05
CA SER A 53 -10.79 -2.49 5.83
C SER A 53 -10.27 -1.91 7.16
N GLN A 54 -9.13 -2.40 7.65
CA GLN A 54 -8.48 -1.96 8.89
C GLN A 54 -7.50 -0.80 8.64
N PHE A 55 -7.23 -0.50 7.38
CA PHE A 55 -6.25 0.50 6.97
C PHE A 55 -6.90 1.72 6.31
N THR A 56 -6.31 2.89 6.57
CA THR A 56 -6.79 4.19 6.09
C THR A 56 -5.67 4.96 5.41
N TRP A 57 -6.04 5.89 4.53
CA TRP A 57 -5.09 6.82 3.92
C TRP A 57 -4.36 7.68 4.94
N HIS A 58 -4.98 7.98 6.08
CA HIS A 58 -4.34 8.74 7.15
C HIS A 58 -3.13 7.98 7.74
N GLN A 59 -3.22 6.67 7.93
CA GLN A 59 -2.08 5.88 8.40
C GLN A 59 -0.91 5.92 7.41
N ALA A 60 -1.17 5.94 6.09
CA ALA A 60 -0.11 6.12 5.10
C ALA A 60 0.54 7.51 5.18
N LEU A 61 -0.23 8.56 5.47
CA LEU A 61 0.30 9.91 5.72
C LEU A 61 1.16 9.94 6.98
N THR A 62 0.70 9.35 8.09
CA THR A 62 1.44 9.28 9.35
C THR A 62 2.72 8.45 9.23
N ALA A 63 2.71 7.41 8.39
CA ALA A 63 3.87 6.55 8.16
C ALA A 63 4.92 7.18 7.24
N LEU A 64 4.64 8.31 6.57
CA LEU A 64 5.55 8.98 5.65
C LEU A 64 7.01 9.07 6.14
N PRO A 65 7.30 9.47 7.40
CA PRO A 65 8.68 9.62 7.86
C PRO A 65 9.50 8.33 7.81
N ARG A 66 8.86 7.14 7.87
CA ARG A 66 9.54 5.83 7.75
C ARG A 66 10.13 5.59 6.36
N PHE A 67 9.62 6.31 5.36
CA PHE A 67 9.90 6.11 3.94
C PHE A 67 10.54 7.33 3.28
N GLN A 68 10.74 8.41 4.05
CA GLN A 68 11.28 9.65 3.54
C GLN A 68 12.76 9.48 3.21
N THR A 69 13.12 9.73 1.95
CA THR A 69 14.50 9.72 1.46
C THR A 69 15.03 11.12 1.16
N SER A 70 14.18 12.15 1.29
CA SER A 70 14.50 13.53 0.93
C SER A 70 13.66 14.53 1.75
N ASN A 71 14.27 15.68 2.07
CA ASN A 71 13.58 16.79 2.73
C ASN A 71 12.77 17.66 1.76
N ASN A 72 12.78 17.36 0.45
CA ASN A 72 11.96 18.08 -0.52
C ASN A 72 10.48 17.66 -0.36
N PRO A 73 9.57 18.56 0.04
CA PRO A 73 8.16 18.19 0.26
C PRO A 73 7.44 17.76 -1.02
N ARG A 74 7.95 18.13 -2.20
CA ARG A 74 7.40 17.68 -3.49
C ARG A 74 7.94 16.32 -3.93
N LEU A 75 9.09 15.90 -3.40
CA LEU A 75 9.78 14.66 -3.74
C LEU A 75 10.34 13.96 -2.48
N PRO A 76 9.50 13.63 -1.47
CA PRO A 76 9.98 13.12 -0.20
C PRO A 76 10.52 11.68 -0.27
N PHE A 77 10.18 10.90 -1.30
CA PHE A 77 10.52 9.48 -1.41
C PHE A 77 10.83 9.06 -2.85
N LYS A 78 11.25 7.83 -3.10
CA LYS A 78 11.29 7.26 -4.45
C LYS A 78 10.07 6.37 -4.65
N VAL A 79 9.10 6.84 -5.43
CA VAL A 79 7.82 6.13 -5.63
C VAL A 79 8.05 4.74 -6.23
N LEU A 80 9.01 4.59 -7.15
CA LEU A 80 9.33 3.28 -7.74
C LEU A 80 9.91 2.31 -6.70
N ASP A 81 10.79 2.78 -5.82
CA ASP A 81 11.36 1.96 -4.74
C ASP A 81 10.28 1.52 -3.75
N LEU A 82 9.31 2.41 -3.46
CA LEU A 82 8.14 2.06 -2.64
C LEU A 82 7.29 0.98 -3.29
N TYR A 83 7.04 1.09 -4.59
CA TYR A 83 6.29 0.07 -5.33
C TYR A 83 7.02 -1.28 -5.34
N ALA A 84 8.33 -1.28 -5.61
CA ALA A 84 9.13 -2.49 -5.55
C ALA A 84 9.10 -3.14 -4.15
N LYS A 85 9.18 -2.34 -3.08
CA LYS A 85 9.04 -2.86 -1.70
C LYS A 85 7.65 -3.43 -1.45
N ALA A 86 6.59 -2.74 -1.87
CA ALA A 86 5.21 -3.23 -1.73
C ALA A 86 5.02 -4.57 -2.44
N ASP A 87 5.46 -4.68 -3.70
CA ASP A 87 5.33 -5.88 -4.51
C ASP A 87 6.09 -7.06 -3.89
N ALA A 88 7.29 -6.81 -3.35
CA ALA A 88 8.07 -7.84 -2.67
C ALA A 88 7.43 -8.34 -1.36
N LEU A 89 6.75 -7.47 -0.61
CA LEU A 89 6.03 -7.87 0.61
C LEU A 89 4.73 -8.62 0.27
N GLU A 90 3.98 -8.16 -0.74
CA GLU A 90 2.77 -8.85 -1.20
C GLU A 90 3.09 -10.24 -1.77
N ALA A 91 4.23 -10.40 -2.45
CA ALA A 91 4.73 -11.70 -2.88
C ALA A 91 5.01 -12.62 -1.67
N GLN A 92 5.68 -12.11 -0.62
CA GLN A 92 5.92 -12.87 0.61
C GLN A 92 4.62 -13.27 1.31
N VAL A 93 3.62 -12.37 1.38
CA VAL A 93 2.30 -12.70 1.91
C VAL A 93 1.66 -13.83 1.10
N THR A 94 1.73 -13.74 -0.24
CA THR A 94 1.18 -14.77 -1.13
C THR A 94 1.86 -16.13 -0.92
N GLU A 95 3.19 -16.15 -0.79
CA GLU A 95 3.96 -17.37 -0.52
C GLU A 95 3.65 -17.95 0.86
N ALA A 96 3.53 -17.12 1.90
CA ALA A 96 3.18 -17.56 3.25
C ALA A 96 1.74 -18.11 3.35
N CYS A 97 0.85 -17.66 2.46
CA CYS A 97 -0.55 -18.06 2.42
C CYS A 97 -0.86 -19.15 1.39
N ALA A 98 0.13 -19.60 0.64
CA ALA A 98 -0.01 -20.73 -0.27
C ALA A 98 0.17 -22.04 0.50
N GLU A 99 -0.95 -22.66 0.89
CA GLU A 99 -1.00 -24.07 1.34
C GLU A 99 -1.07 -25.04 0.15
#